data_AF-A0A2W2AJR8-F1
#
_entry.id   AF-A0A2W2AJR8-F1
#
_cell.length_a   1.000
_cell.length_b   1.000
_cell.length_c   1.000
_cell.angle_alpha   90.00
_cell.angle_beta   90.00
_cell.angle_gamma   90.00
#
_symmetry.space_group_name_H-M   'P 1'
#
loop_
_entity.id
_entity.type
_entity.pdbx_description
1 polymer ?
#
loop_
_entity_poly.entity_id
_entity_poly.type
_entity_poly.pdbx_seq_one_letter_code
_entity_poly.pdbx_strand_id
1 'polypeptide(L)'
;MKARSGPQVRDPAASVVDVTDEPGLPAPLDPLDPLDAVAVGAVTIVPDTNRPVAAVVRGDEFRRWLTWPTAPLPVVTVERTDIWAIPSGVWVVYEAENLEQSSRTAVFLSPEQPPRSVELGDRRPIGVDAEGLWVGDPRDASFWTSGTGGTDEDDDMSRIDPETLEWAEVAPFWPDRDAWTEPDDEDEDRAGTDDSDSDSDSDDQTMVGTASQWTIRFAHPLGGDDDQDDDADGDGPVSTSLPTPPTEIVRVTPADERTTVQVDHLVDAVSIEDGRMTLRFHPAGPRQVEVPFGERGPWRSWDTVYDAREVVIDVAAGIPSVVVTEDHASEPAADEDAGADLEELEVVWSAEDAALQARRAPWIGRLDLTGVSGASWQTPEPDPETVERSVAAVREQLAGLSEPSIMWSADTDTVTRVRSDYRSVQVDVERSWPDTEVVVSFEHTAVPFLRLRRRHRVFDDAGYPIDRQYVTVHLEEDIATGHIASRRAAVDGVLDI
;
A
#
# COMPACT_ATOMS: atom_id res chain seq x y z
N MET A 1 25.56 -55.09 -19.76
CA MET A 1 24.20 -55.69 -19.73
C MET A 1 23.94 -56.21 -18.32
N LYS A 2 22.98 -55.60 -17.60
CA LYS A 2 22.20 -56.03 -16.39
C LYS A 2 22.93 -56.77 -15.24
N ALA A 3 23.01 -56.22 -14.01
CA ALA A 3 21.98 -55.95 -12.98
C ALA A 3 21.47 -57.18 -12.22
N ARG A 4 21.60 -57.22 -10.88
CA ARG A 4 20.51 -56.93 -9.91
C ARG A 4 20.90 -57.10 -8.42
N SER A 5 20.14 -56.36 -7.61
CA SER A 5 20.17 -56.01 -6.18
C SER A 5 20.27 -57.10 -5.11
N GLY A 6 20.77 -56.65 -3.94
CA GLY A 6 20.61 -57.24 -2.61
C GLY A 6 19.73 -56.36 -1.67
N PRO A 7 19.52 -56.78 -0.40
CA PRO A 7 18.28 -56.57 0.34
C PRO A 7 18.28 -55.44 1.40
N GLN A 8 17.06 -55.01 1.76
CA GLN A 8 16.72 -54.07 2.84
C GLN A 8 16.79 -54.71 4.24
N VAL A 9 17.31 -53.95 5.20
CA VAL A 9 17.06 -54.10 6.65
C VAL A 9 16.72 -52.71 7.19
N ARG A 10 15.62 -52.61 7.96
CA ARG A 10 15.19 -51.43 8.70
C ARG A 10 15.82 -51.47 10.11
N ASP A 11 16.38 -50.34 10.55
CA ASP A 11 16.76 -50.05 11.94
C ASP A 11 16.20 -48.66 12.34
N PRO A 12 15.98 -48.41 13.64
CA PRO A 12 15.09 -47.37 14.16
C PRO A 12 15.75 -46.00 14.34
N ALA A 13 14.91 -44.96 14.30
CA ALA A 13 15.24 -43.55 14.42
C ALA A 13 16.00 -43.22 15.72
N ALA A 14 17.20 -42.68 15.56
CA ALA A 14 17.96 -41.95 16.57
C ALA A 14 17.88 -40.45 16.27
N SER A 15 17.72 -39.67 17.33
CA SER A 15 17.75 -38.21 17.39
C SER A 15 18.87 -37.60 16.55
N VAL A 16 18.52 -36.57 15.78
CA VAL A 16 19.46 -35.57 15.29
C VAL A 16 19.01 -34.24 15.89
N VAL A 17 19.74 -33.82 16.91
CA VAL A 17 19.78 -32.42 17.35
C VAL A 17 20.70 -31.74 16.33
N ASP A 18 20.16 -30.88 15.49
CA ASP A 18 20.98 -30.03 14.64
C ASP A 18 21.35 -28.79 15.45
N VAL A 19 22.60 -28.79 15.94
CA VAL A 19 23.25 -27.67 16.61
C VAL A 19 24.12 -26.99 15.57
N THR A 20 23.65 -25.86 15.04
CA THR A 20 24.51 -24.79 14.54
C THR A 20 24.14 -23.50 15.27
N ASP A 21 24.39 -23.52 16.59
CA ASP A 21 24.44 -22.32 17.42
C ASP A 21 25.93 -21.88 17.41
N GLU A 22 26.31 -21.09 16.40
CA GLU A 22 27.48 -20.20 16.59
C GLU A 22 27.19 -19.34 17.82
N PRO A 23 28.19 -18.95 18.65
CA PRO A 23 27.93 -18.13 19.82
C PRO A 23 27.30 -16.80 19.38
N GLY A 24 25.96 -16.75 19.46
CA GLY A 24 25.14 -15.71 18.93
C GLY A 24 25.56 -14.38 19.54
N LEU A 25 25.94 -13.44 18.67
CA LEU A 25 25.91 -12.04 19.06
C LEU A 25 24.51 -11.76 19.63
N PRO A 26 24.39 -10.99 20.72
CA PRO A 26 23.08 -10.61 21.23
C PRO A 26 22.26 -10.00 20.10
N ALA A 27 20.96 -10.33 20.05
CA ALA A 27 20.04 -9.74 19.09
C ALA A 27 20.17 -8.20 19.16
N PRO A 28 20.17 -7.50 18.00
CA PRO A 28 20.29 -6.04 17.99
C PRO A 28 19.14 -5.42 18.79
N LEU A 29 19.46 -4.37 19.55
CA LEU A 29 18.44 -3.66 20.33
C LEU A 29 17.61 -2.73 19.46
N ASP A 30 18.22 -2.17 18.42
CA ASP A 30 17.59 -1.29 17.44
C ASP A 30 17.98 -1.75 16.02
N PRO A 31 17.36 -2.81 15.48
CA PRO A 31 17.72 -3.33 14.17
C PRO A 31 17.42 -2.32 13.07
N LEU A 32 18.32 -2.21 12.10
CA LEU A 32 18.03 -1.61 10.79
C LEU A 32 16.95 -2.44 10.09
N ASP A 33 15.92 -1.76 9.58
CA ASP A 33 14.88 -2.35 8.76
C ASP A 33 15.22 -2.06 7.28
N PRO A 34 15.76 -3.04 6.53
CA PRO A 34 16.34 -2.76 5.22
C PRO A 34 15.24 -2.42 4.22
N LEU A 35 15.31 -1.30 3.52
CA LEU A 35 14.41 -0.99 2.39
C LEU A 35 14.67 -1.91 1.20
N ASP A 36 15.95 -2.04 0.82
CA ASP A 36 16.50 -2.98 -0.15
C ASP A 36 18.01 -3.18 0.16
N ALA A 37 18.66 -4.11 -0.52
CA ALA A 37 20.11 -4.31 -0.50
C ALA A 37 20.68 -4.19 -1.93
N VAL A 38 21.24 -3.01 -2.23
CA VAL A 38 21.67 -2.64 -3.59
C VAL A 38 23.18 -2.82 -3.77
N ALA A 39 23.58 -3.64 -4.74
CA ALA A 39 25.00 -3.80 -5.08
C ALA A 39 25.53 -2.61 -5.89
N VAL A 40 26.58 -1.96 -5.38
CA VAL A 40 27.28 -0.84 -6.03
C VAL A 40 28.75 -1.23 -6.17
N GLY A 41 29.10 -1.82 -7.32
CA GLY A 41 30.44 -2.37 -7.56
C GLY A 41 30.75 -3.55 -6.63
N ALA A 42 31.71 -3.37 -5.72
CA ALA A 42 32.16 -4.43 -4.80
C ALA A 42 31.57 -4.31 -3.39
N VAL A 43 30.62 -3.40 -3.19
CA VAL A 43 29.95 -3.18 -1.90
C VAL A 43 28.44 -3.22 -2.09
N THR A 44 27.72 -3.44 -1.01
CA THR A 44 26.27 -3.35 -0.96
C THR A 44 25.90 -2.17 -0.07
N ILE A 45 24.92 -1.38 -0.49
CA ILE A 45 24.30 -0.34 0.32
C ILE A 45 22.94 -0.88 0.77
N VAL A 46 22.69 -0.81 2.08
CA VAL A 46 21.45 -1.29 2.70
C VAL A 46 20.79 -0.11 3.42
N PRO A 47 19.94 0.68 2.73
CA PRO A 47 19.19 1.78 3.33
C PRO A 47 18.13 1.26 4.30
N ASP A 48 17.82 2.05 5.33
CA ASP A 48 16.67 1.81 6.21
C ASP A 48 15.37 2.31 5.56
N THR A 49 14.26 1.60 5.79
CA THR A 49 12.94 1.94 5.25
C THR A 49 12.46 3.32 5.70
N ASN A 50 12.63 3.66 6.98
CA ASN A 50 11.98 4.82 7.60
C ASN A 50 12.96 5.85 8.16
N ARG A 51 14.22 5.48 8.34
CA ARG A 51 15.23 6.30 9.01
C ARG A 51 16.29 6.83 8.05
N PRO A 52 16.94 7.97 8.37
CA PRO A 52 17.94 8.58 7.50
C PRO A 52 19.31 7.89 7.62
N VAL A 53 19.35 6.57 7.47
CA VAL A 53 20.55 5.76 7.65
C VAL A 53 20.64 4.63 6.62
N ALA A 54 21.86 4.34 6.18
CA ALA A 54 22.17 3.15 5.40
C ALA A 54 23.47 2.53 5.86
N ALA A 55 23.55 1.20 5.83
CA ALA A 55 24.81 0.50 6.00
C ALA A 55 25.53 0.35 4.66
N VAL A 56 26.85 0.51 4.67
CA VAL A 56 27.73 0.07 3.58
C VAL A 56 28.45 -1.18 4.04
N VAL A 57 28.32 -2.25 3.27
CA VAL A 57 28.88 -3.58 3.58
C VAL A 57 29.68 -4.11 2.39
N ARG A 58 30.72 -4.91 2.66
CA ARG A 58 31.50 -5.60 1.63
C ARG A 58 31.49 -7.08 1.92
N GLY A 59 30.75 -7.85 1.11
CA GLY A 59 30.39 -9.22 1.48
C GLY A 59 29.64 -9.16 2.82
N ASP A 60 30.14 -9.89 3.81
CA ASP A 60 29.55 -9.94 5.16
C ASP A 60 30.10 -8.89 6.14
N GLU A 61 31.08 -8.08 5.73
CA GLU A 61 31.77 -7.15 6.62
C GLU A 61 31.14 -5.75 6.55
N PHE A 62 30.65 -5.26 7.69
CA PHE A 62 30.24 -3.87 7.88
C PHE A 62 31.43 -2.92 7.66
N ARG A 63 31.20 -1.83 6.92
CA ARG A 63 32.22 -0.80 6.65
C ARG A 63 31.94 0.50 7.36
N ARG A 64 30.76 1.07 7.13
CA ARG A 64 30.37 2.38 7.68
C ARG A 64 28.87 2.61 7.58
N TRP A 65 28.39 3.56 8.37
CA TRP A 65 27.08 4.16 8.25
C TRP A 65 27.12 5.35 7.30
N LEU A 66 26.08 5.49 6.49
CA LEU A 66 25.69 6.71 5.80
C LEU A 66 24.50 7.27 6.56
N THR A 67 24.52 8.55 6.91
CA THR A 67 23.41 9.19 7.63
C THR A 67 23.10 10.55 7.03
N TRP A 68 21.82 10.91 6.93
CA TRP A 68 21.36 12.18 6.33
C TRP A 68 20.22 12.83 7.13
N PRO A 69 20.38 13.03 8.45
CA PRO A 69 19.28 13.44 9.33
C PRO A 69 18.73 14.84 9.04
N THR A 70 19.44 15.64 8.24
CA THR A 70 19.08 17.01 7.86
C THR A 70 18.61 17.11 6.41
N ALA A 71 18.34 15.99 5.72
CA ALA A 71 17.74 16.08 4.39
C ALA A 71 16.38 16.80 4.53
N PRO A 72 16.02 17.68 3.59
CA PRO A 72 14.77 18.41 3.64
C PRO A 72 13.63 17.44 3.35
N LEU A 73 13.09 16.80 4.38
CA LEU A 73 11.89 16.01 4.21
C LEU A 73 10.72 16.92 3.84
N PRO A 74 9.77 16.42 3.05
CA PRO A 74 8.48 17.07 2.90
C PRO A 74 7.85 17.39 4.26
N VAL A 75 7.05 18.45 4.33
CA VAL A 75 6.43 18.91 5.60
C VAL A 75 5.16 18.12 5.93
N VAL A 76 5.11 16.84 5.54
CA VAL A 76 4.02 15.89 5.80
C VAL A 76 4.62 14.48 5.92
N THR A 77 3.82 13.52 6.41
CA THR A 77 4.28 12.14 6.57
C THR A 77 4.76 11.55 5.25
N VAL A 78 5.89 10.84 5.31
CA VAL A 78 6.38 10.08 4.16
C VAL A 78 5.48 8.86 3.98
N GLU A 79 4.78 8.81 2.85
CA GLU A 79 3.89 7.69 2.50
C GLU A 79 4.63 6.58 1.76
N ARG A 80 5.62 6.95 0.92
CA ARG A 80 6.38 6.01 0.12
C ARG A 80 7.86 6.36 0.12
N THR A 81 8.70 5.32 0.19
CA THR A 81 10.15 5.45 0.00
C THR A 81 10.59 4.49 -1.09
N ASP A 82 11.12 5.04 -2.18
CA ASP A 82 11.55 4.29 -3.36
C ASP A 82 13.08 4.28 -3.50
N ILE A 83 13.60 3.23 -4.14
CA ILE A 83 15.03 3.08 -4.43
C ILE A 83 15.27 3.08 -5.94
N TRP A 84 16.22 3.90 -6.37
CA TRP A 84 16.67 3.94 -7.77
C TRP A 84 18.19 3.77 -7.85
N ALA A 85 18.63 2.59 -8.29
CA ALA A 85 20.03 2.23 -8.34
C ALA A 85 20.72 2.76 -9.61
N ILE A 86 21.94 3.29 -9.45
CA ILE A 86 22.82 3.64 -10.57
C ILE A 86 24.22 3.03 -10.33
N PRO A 87 25.09 2.91 -11.35
CA PRO A 87 26.39 2.26 -11.18
C PRO A 87 27.29 2.88 -10.08
N SER A 88 27.10 4.16 -9.77
CA SER A 88 27.89 4.90 -8.80
C SER A 88 27.29 4.97 -7.38
N GLY A 89 26.05 4.51 -7.19
CA GLY A 89 25.32 4.65 -5.93
C GLY A 89 23.84 4.34 -6.02
N VAL A 90 23.07 4.81 -5.05
CA VAL A 90 21.62 4.62 -5.01
C VAL A 90 20.93 5.92 -4.62
N TRP A 91 19.82 6.23 -5.27
CA TRP A 91 18.90 7.27 -4.85
C TRP A 91 17.82 6.66 -3.95
N VAL A 92 17.63 7.24 -2.78
CA VAL A 92 16.47 6.99 -1.92
C VAL A 92 15.53 8.18 -2.10
N VAL A 93 14.32 7.93 -2.60
CA VAL A 93 13.33 8.99 -2.87
C VAL A 93 12.23 8.88 -1.83
N TYR A 94 12.10 9.92 -1.01
CA TYR A 94 11.01 10.07 -0.07
C TYR A 94 9.88 10.81 -0.75
N GLU A 95 8.69 10.22 -0.72
CA GLU A 95 7.46 10.78 -1.22
C GLU A 95 6.51 11.00 -0.07
N ALA A 96 5.97 12.21 -0.03
CA ALA A 96 4.96 12.60 0.93
C ALA A 96 3.81 13.20 0.14
N GLU A 97 2.63 12.68 0.37
CA GLU A 97 1.39 13.11 -0.28
C GLU A 97 0.40 13.54 0.79
N ASN A 98 -0.43 14.51 0.44
CA ASN A 98 -1.64 14.85 1.17
C ASN A 98 -2.72 15.25 0.15
N LEU A 99 -3.93 15.53 0.62
CA LEU A 99 -5.08 15.88 -0.23
C LEU A 99 -4.85 17.07 -1.19
N GLU A 100 -3.88 17.93 -0.93
CA GLU A 100 -3.66 19.15 -1.70
C GLU A 100 -2.34 19.16 -2.48
N GLN A 101 -1.31 18.45 -2.01
CA GLN A 101 0.08 18.59 -2.47
C GLN A 101 0.86 17.28 -2.32
N SER A 102 1.62 16.94 -3.36
CA SER A 102 2.69 15.94 -3.27
C SER A 102 4.05 16.64 -3.28
N SER A 103 4.98 16.13 -2.49
CA SER A 103 6.35 16.62 -2.44
C SER A 103 7.33 15.48 -2.28
N ARG A 104 8.47 15.59 -2.95
CA ARG A 104 9.50 14.54 -3.02
C ARG A 104 10.87 15.11 -2.76
N THR A 105 11.66 14.33 -2.02
CA THR A 105 13.08 14.61 -1.75
C THR A 105 13.88 13.35 -2.04
N ALA A 106 14.95 13.50 -2.84
CA ALA A 106 15.86 12.42 -3.17
C ALA A 106 17.18 12.55 -2.40
N VAL A 107 17.70 11.46 -1.88
CA VAL A 107 19.01 11.38 -1.23
C VAL A 107 19.88 10.41 -2.01
N PHE A 108 20.98 10.91 -2.54
CA PHE A 108 21.98 10.08 -3.19
C PHE A 108 22.96 9.51 -2.17
N LEU A 109 23.09 8.18 -2.17
CA LEU A 109 24.01 7.42 -1.34
C LEU A 109 25.13 6.85 -2.21
N SER A 110 26.36 7.19 -1.85
CA SER A 110 27.58 6.68 -2.50
C SER A 110 28.44 5.95 -1.47
N PRO A 111 29.11 4.86 -1.86
CA PRO A 111 30.02 4.17 -0.94
C PRO A 111 31.25 5.01 -0.60
N GLU A 112 31.58 6.02 -1.38
CA GLU A 112 32.79 6.85 -1.23
C GLU A 112 32.50 8.28 -0.76
N GLN A 113 31.32 8.81 -1.03
CA GLN A 113 30.95 10.21 -0.74
C GLN A 113 29.95 10.29 0.43
N PRO A 114 29.85 11.43 1.13
CA PRO A 114 28.75 11.67 2.06
C PRO A 114 27.41 11.75 1.30
N PRO A 115 26.28 11.38 1.94
CA PRO A 115 24.95 11.54 1.36
C PRO A 115 24.68 12.97 0.89
N ARG A 116 23.94 13.11 -0.21
CA ARG A 116 23.52 14.40 -0.74
C ARG A 116 22.03 14.40 -1.02
N SER A 117 21.32 15.36 -0.46
CA SER A 117 19.89 15.54 -0.69
C SER A 117 19.61 16.53 -1.81
N VAL A 118 18.57 16.26 -2.59
CA VAL A 118 18.04 17.14 -3.64
C VAL A 118 16.53 17.20 -3.52
N GLU A 119 15.96 18.42 -3.54
CA GLU A 119 14.52 18.62 -3.57
C GLU A 119 13.99 18.40 -4.99
N LEU A 120 13.01 17.50 -5.13
CA LEU A 120 12.38 17.21 -6.42
C LEU A 120 11.09 18.02 -6.63
N GLY A 121 10.51 18.54 -5.55
CA GLY A 121 9.19 19.19 -5.60
C GLY A 121 8.10 18.14 -5.82
N ASP A 122 7.13 18.42 -6.66
CA ASP A 122 6.03 17.50 -7.00
C ASP A 122 6.41 16.47 -8.09
N ARG A 123 7.58 16.59 -8.71
CA ARG A 123 7.96 15.74 -9.85
C ARG A 123 8.20 14.29 -9.45
N ARG A 124 7.62 13.35 -10.22
CA ARG A 124 7.76 11.91 -10.02
C ARG A 124 9.06 11.37 -10.63
N PRO A 125 9.77 10.43 -9.98
CA PRO A 125 10.78 9.63 -10.64
C PRO A 125 10.20 8.85 -11.82
N ILE A 126 10.86 8.92 -12.97
CA ILE A 126 10.46 8.23 -14.21
C ILE A 126 11.60 7.39 -14.81
N GLY A 127 12.74 7.27 -14.12
CA GLY A 127 13.86 6.49 -14.61
C GLY A 127 15.21 6.92 -14.07
N VAL A 128 16.26 6.21 -14.47
CA VAL A 128 17.65 6.50 -14.13
C VAL A 128 18.56 6.27 -15.33
N ASP A 129 19.69 6.96 -15.34
CA ASP A 129 20.83 6.65 -16.19
C ASP A 129 22.12 6.54 -15.35
N ALA A 130 23.26 6.35 -16.00
CA ALA A 130 24.55 6.24 -15.31
C ALA A 130 24.96 7.51 -14.54
N GLU A 131 24.37 8.68 -14.85
CA GLU A 131 24.71 9.99 -14.32
C GLU A 131 23.70 10.50 -13.28
N GLY A 132 22.43 10.09 -13.32
CA GLY A 132 21.42 10.63 -12.42
C GLY A 132 20.01 10.03 -12.51
N LEU A 133 19.11 10.67 -11.76
CA LEU A 133 17.68 10.37 -11.67
C LEU A 133 16.91 11.23 -12.67
N TRP A 134 15.98 10.63 -13.41
CA TRP A 134 15.04 11.33 -14.28
C TRP A 134 13.73 11.55 -13.56
N VAL A 135 13.21 12.77 -13.61
CA VAL A 135 11.91 13.15 -13.03
C VAL A 135 11.00 13.80 -14.08
N GLY A 136 9.71 13.51 -13.99
CA GLY A 136 8.68 13.93 -14.96
C GLY A 136 7.53 14.74 -14.35
N ASP A 137 6.41 14.75 -15.06
CA ASP A 137 5.18 15.41 -14.61
C ASP A 137 4.67 14.76 -13.30
N PRO A 138 4.13 15.55 -12.35
CA PRO A 138 3.49 15.01 -11.15
C PRO A 138 2.24 14.17 -11.41
N ARG A 139 1.62 14.30 -12.58
CA ARG A 139 0.36 13.62 -12.95
C ARG A 139 0.64 12.44 -13.86
N ASP A 140 -0.12 11.38 -13.70
CA ASP A 140 -0.17 10.28 -14.66
C ASP A 140 -1.23 10.54 -15.76
N ALA A 141 -1.26 9.66 -16.76
CA ALA A 141 -2.13 9.79 -17.92
C ALA A 141 -3.63 9.82 -17.58
N SER A 142 -4.07 9.29 -16.43
CA SER A 142 -5.49 9.25 -16.01
C SER A 142 -6.11 10.63 -15.84
N PHE A 143 -5.29 11.65 -15.55
CA PHE A 143 -5.72 13.05 -15.43
C PHE A 143 -6.26 13.63 -16.74
N TRP A 144 -6.03 12.97 -17.88
CA TRP A 144 -6.46 13.41 -19.20
C TRP A 144 -7.65 12.59 -19.70
N THR A 145 -8.67 12.51 -18.86
CA THR A 145 -9.99 11.98 -19.19
C THR A 145 -11.08 13.01 -18.88
N SER A 146 -12.14 13.06 -19.68
CA SER A 146 -13.36 13.81 -19.38
C SER A 146 -14.55 12.87 -19.29
N GLY A 147 -15.36 12.99 -18.24
CA GLY A 147 -16.58 12.19 -18.10
C GLY A 147 -16.77 11.53 -16.73
N THR A 148 -15.80 11.63 -15.82
CA THR A 148 -15.88 11.11 -14.44
C THR A 148 -16.59 12.08 -13.47
N GLY A 149 -17.56 12.80 -14.00
CA GLY A 149 -18.53 13.54 -13.22
C GLY A 149 -19.91 12.97 -13.51
N GLY A 150 -20.06 11.65 -13.40
CA GLY A 150 -21.30 11.20 -12.80
C GLY A 150 -21.36 11.96 -11.50
N THR A 151 -22.24 12.96 -11.40
CA THR A 151 -22.82 13.22 -10.10
C THR A 151 -23.30 11.84 -9.69
N ASP A 152 -22.56 11.20 -8.80
CA ASP A 152 -23.18 10.35 -7.82
C ASP A 152 -24.30 11.26 -7.31
N GLU A 153 -25.50 11.07 -7.88
CA GLU A 153 -26.69 11.15 -7.08
C GLU A 153 -26.46 10.04 -6.07
N ASP A 154 -25.58 10.33 -5.09
CA ASP A 154 -25.68 9.84 -3.75
C ASP A 154 -27.15 10.05 -3.46
N ASP A 155 -27.95 9.00 -3.65
CA ASP A 155 -29.29 8.94 -3.11
C ASP A 155 -29.12 9.46 -1.71
N ASP A 156 -29.68 10.64 -1.49
CA ASP A 156 -29.35 11.56 -0.42
C ASP A 156 -29.66 10.89 0.93
N MET A 157 -28.78 9.99 1.39
CA MET A 157 -28.85 9.28 2.66
C MET A 157 -28.76 10.29 3.81
N SER A 158 -28.29 11.52 3.53
CA SER A 158 -28.35 12.65 4.46
C SER A 158 -29.78 13.15 4.74
N ARG A 159 -30.80 12.72 3.96
CA ARG A 159 -32.23 12.93 4.27
C ARG A 159 -32.81 11.91 5.25
N ILE A 160 -32.14 10.78 5.50
CA ILE A 160 -32.61 9.78 6.45
C ILE A 160 -32.20 10.23 7.85
N ASP A 161 -33.18 10.62 8.66
CA ASP A 161 -32.94 10.88 10.08
C ASP A 161 -32.81 9.54 10.84
N PRO A 162 -31.62 9.15 11.31
CA PRO A 162 -31.41 7.87 11.99
C PRO A 162 -32.22 7.73 13.28
N GLU A 163 -32.71 8.82 13.87
CA GLU A 163 -33.60 8.76 15.04
C GLU A 163 -35.02 8.33 14.68
N THR A 164 -35.40 8.40 13.41
CA THR A 164 -36.73 8.03 12.91
C THR A 164 -36.83 6.59 12.40
N LEU A 165 -35.70 5.90 12.23
CA LEU A 165 -35.62 4.53 11.75
C LEU A 165 -36.03 3.52 12.84
N GLU A 166 -36.69 2.43 12.42
CA GLU A 166 -36.94 1.29 13.29
C GLU A 166 -35.64 0.53 13.61
N TRP A 167 -35.57 -0.03 14.81
CA TRP A 167 -34.44 -0.88 15.21
C TRP A 167 -34.57 -2.26 14.57
N ALA A 168 -33.49 -2.79 14.02
CA ALA A 168 -33.44 -4.19 13.62
C ALA A 168 -33.65 -5.12 14.84
N GLU A 169 -34.07 -6.36 14.61
CA GLU A 169 -34.11 -7.36 15.68
C GLU A 169 -32.69 -7.61 16.20
N VAL A 170 -32.51 -7.50 17.52
CA VAL A 170 -31.17 -7.45 18.13
C VAL A 170 -30.89 -8.71 18.94
N ALA A 171 -29.90 -9.49 18.51
CA ALA A 171 -29.28 -10.52 19.33
C ALA A 171 -28.61 -9.88 20.58
N PRO A 172 -28.43 -10.60 21.69
CA PRO A 172 -27.59 -10.10 22.78
C PRO A 172 -26.17 -9.82 22.27
N PHE A 173 -25.56 -8.72 22.75
CA PHE A 173 -24.24 -8.26 22.28
C PHE A 173 -23.17 -9.35 22.37
N TRP A 174 -23.21 -10.16 23.43
CA TRP A 174 -22.40 -11.38 23.53
C TRP A 174 -23.31 -12.58 23.70
N PRO A 175 -22.85 -13.77 23.28
CA PRO A 175 -23.53 -15.02 23.56
C PRO A 175 -23.63 -15.26 25.08
N ASP A 176 -24.50 -16.21 25.48
CA ASP A 176 -24.56 -16.65 26.87
C ASP A 176 -23.22 -17.31 27.26
N ARG A 177 -22.63 -16.84 28.36
CA ARG A 177 -21.34 -17.30 28.86
C ARG A 177 -21.33 -18.79 29.16
N ASP A 178 -22.45 -19.33 29.66
CA ASP A 178 -22.53 -20.74 30.03
C ASP A 178 -22.72 -21.66 28.81
N ALA A 179 -23.09 -21.09 27.66
CA ALA A 179 -23.32 -21.81 26.41
C ALA A 179 -22.22 -21.56 25.35
N TRP A 180 -21.35 -20.58 25.56
CA TRP A 180 -20.29 -20.23 24.61
C TRP A 180 -19.06 -21.12 24.77
N THR A 181 -18.60 -21.68 23.65
CA THR A 181 -17.32 -22.36 23.52
C THR A 181 -16.39 -21.53 22.63
N GLU A 182 -15.13 -21.45 23.03
CA GLU A 182 -14.07 -20.81 22.25
C GLU A 182 -13.96 -21.53 20.89
N PRO A 183 -13.92 -20.81 19.76
CA PRO A 183 -13.58 -21.39 18.47
C PRO A 183 -12.19 -22.05 18.56
N ASP A 184 -12.03 -23.28 18.07
CA ASP A 184 -10.72 -23.94 18.08
C ASP A 184 -9.78 -23.21 17.10
N ASP A 185 -8.62 -22.76 17.58
CA ASP A 185 -7.55 -22.10 16.79
C ASP A 185 -6.95 -23.01 15.67
N GLU A 186 -7.51 -24.21 15.43
CA GLU A 186 -6.94 -25.25 14.55
C GLU A 186 -7.44 -25.20 13.08
N ASP A 187 -8.30 -24.25 12.70
CA ASP A 187 -8.77 -24.09 11.31
C ASP A 187 -7.94 -23.11 10.46
N GLU A 188 -6.79 -22.63 10.96
CA GLU A 188 -5.86 -21.76 10.19
C GLU A 188 -5.17 -22.49 9.01
N ASP A 189 -5.25 -23.82 8.93
CA ASP A 189 -4.64 -24.63 7.85
C ASP A 189 -5.63 -25.01 6.71
N ARG A 190 -6.85 -24.45 6.67
CA ARG A 190 -7.85 -24.77 5.62
C ARG A 190 -8.09 -23.68 4.57
N ALA A 191 -7.21 -22.69 4.43
CA ALA A 191 -7.13 -21.90 3.21
C ALA A 191 -6.34 -22.67 2.14
N GLY A 192 -6.94 -23.74 1.59
CA GLY A 192 -6.31 -24.49 0.49
C GLY A 192 -7.04 -25.77 0.10
N THR A 193 -7.98 -25.66 -0.84
CA THR A 193 -8.48 -26.73 -1.73
C THR A 193 -8.94 -28.06 -1.10
N ASP A 194 -10.25 -28.32 -1.05
CA ASP A 194 -10.85 -29.44 -1.80
C ASP A 194 -12.40 -29.36 -1.78
N ASP A 195 -12.98 -29.51 -2.97
CA ASP A 195 -14.41 -29.71 -3.20
C ASP A 195 -14.87 -31.02 -2.57
N SER A 196 -15.89 -30.99 -1.70
CA SER A 196 -16.80 -32.13 -1.59
C SER A 196 -18.16 -31.75 -1.00
N ASP A 197 -19.14 -31.82 -1.89
CA ASP A 197 -20.59 -31.88 -1.70
C ASP A 197 -21.05 -32.35 -0.30
N SER A 198 -21.69 -31.43 0.41
CA SER A 198 -22.56 -31.72 1.55
C SER A 198 -23.73 -30.75 1.52
N ASP A 199 -24.75 -31.10 0.72
CA ASP A 199 -26.10 -30.53 0.82
C ASP A 199 -26.62 -30.68 2.25
N SER A 200 -26.59 -29.58 3.00
CA SER A 200 -27.36 -29.42 4.23
C SER A 200 -27.96 -28.03 4.23
N ASP A 201 -29.15 -27.92 3.65
CA ASP A 201 -30.06 -26.79 3.80
C ASP A 201 -30.25 -26.48 5.28
N SER A 202 -29.57 -25.45 5.76
CA SER A 202 -29.93 -24.71 6.97
C SER A 202 -29.74 -23.24 6.65
N ASP A 203 -30.85 -22.63 6.25
CA ASP A 203 -31.04 -21.18 6.08
C ASP A 203 -30.99 -20.47 7.43
N ASP A 204 -29.84 -20.51 8.08
CA ASP A 204 -29.51 -19.64 9.21
C ASP A 204 -28.20 -18.91 8.88
N GLN A 205 -28.20 -18.23 7.73
CA GLN A 205 -27.18 -17.22 7.44
C GLN A 205 -27.48 -16.03 8.35
N THR A 206 -26.85 -16.05 9.53
CA THR A 206 -26.74 -14.87 10.37
C THR A 206 -25.86 -13.88 9.61
N MET A 207 -26.48 -13.03 8.80
CA MET A 207 -25.83 -11.86 8.21
C MET A 207 -25.38 -10.96 9.38
N VAL A 208 -24.08 -10.97 9.67
CA VAL A 208 -23.45 -10.08 10.64
C VAL A 208 -23.18 -8.77 9.91
N GLY A 209 -24.09 -7.81 10.03
CA GLY A 209 -23.90 -6.46 9.49
C GLY A 209 -23.01 -5.64 10.41
N THR A 210 -21.74 -5.46 10.05
CA THR A 210 -20.85 -4.50 10.73
C THR A 210 -21.07 -3.08 10.20
N ALA A 211 -20.74 -2.08 11.01
CA ALA A 211 -20.95 -0.65 10.72
C ALA A 211 -20.17 -0.11 9.50
N SER A 212 -19.39 -0.96 8.84
CA SER A 212 -18.58 -0.64 7.67
C SER A 212 -18.86 -1.60 6.50
N GLN A 213 -20.11 -1.96 6.25
CA GLN A 213 -20.47 -2.52 4.94
C GLN A 213 -20.39 -1.40 3.90
N TRP A 214 -19.26 -1.34 3.21
CA TRP A 214 -19.07 -0.59 1.99
C TRP A 214 -20.17 -1.00 0.99
N THR A 215 -21.16 -0.14 0.77
CA THR A 215 -22.00 -0.25 -0.41
C THR A 215 -21.22 0.29 -1.61
N ILE A 216 -20.30 -0.51 -2.13
CA ILE A 216 -20.02 -0.42 -3.57
C ILE A 216 -21.29 -1.00 -4.22
N ARG A 217 -22.20 -0.12 -4.65
CA ARG A 217 -23.35 -0.52 -5.48
C ARG A 217 -22.79 -1.04 -6.81
N PHE A 218 -22.56 -2.35 -6.91
CA PHE A 218 -22.68 -3.01 -8.21
C PHE A 218 -24.18 -3.06 -8.51
N ALA A 219 -24.61 -2.28 -9.51
CA ALA A 219 -26.01 -2.11 -9.87
C ALA A 219 -26.72 -3.47 -10.03
N HIS A 220 -27.70 -3.72 -9.16
CA HIS A 220 -28.75 -4.71 -9.40
C HIS A 220 -30.01 -3.97 -9.84
N PRO A 221 -30.47 -4.10 -11.10
CA PRO A 221 -31.82 -3.75 -11.47
C PRO A 221 -32.68 -5.02 -11.41
N LEU A 222 -33.48 -5.17 -10.36
CA LEU A 222 -34.60 -6.12 -10.38
C LEU A 222 -35.91 -5.41 -10.04
N GLY A 223 -36.56 -4.92 -11.10
CA GLY A 223 -37.99 -5.09 -11.35
C GLY A 223 -38.97 -4.56 -10.31
N GLY A 224 -39.45 -3.34 -10.55
CA GLY A 224 -40.74 -2.86 -10.07
C GLY A 224 -41.36 -1.94 -11.11
N ASP A 225 -42.42 -2.42 -11.77
CA ASP A 225 -43.20 -1.71 -12.78
C ASP A 225 -43.66 -0.33 -12.28
N ASP A 226 -43.22 0.73 -12.97
CA ASP A 226 -44.08 1.89 -13.23
C ASP A 226 -43.64 2.56 -14.54
N ASP A 227 -44.57 2.52 -15.50
CA ASP A 227 -44.45 3.09 -16.84
C ASP A 227 -44.23 4.62 -16.79
N GLN A 228 -43.04 5.06 -17.16
CA GLN A 228 -42.89 6.30 -17.92
C GLN A 228 -41.57 6.35 -18.67
N ASP A 229 -41.71 6.34 -20.00
CA ASP A 229 -40.72 6.59 -21.04
C ASP A 229 -39.60 7.57 -20.61
N ASP A 230 -38.45 7.02 -20.25
CA ASP A 230 -37.15 7.63 -20.53
C ASP A 230 -36.36 6.57 -21.31
N ASP A 231 -36.37 6.72 -22.64
CA ASP A 231 -35.42 6.09 -23.56
C ASP A 231 -34.00 6.64 -23.28
N ALA A 232 -33.46 6.33 -22.10
CA ALA A 232 -32.04 6.42 -21.83
C ALA A 232 -31.40 5.18 -22.44
N ASP A 233 -31.10 5.26 -23.75
CA ASP A 233 -30.15 4.37 -24.40
C ASP A 233 -28.91 4.27 -23.50
N GLY A 234 -28.57 3.03 -23.13
CA GLY A 234 -27.56 2.71 -22.12
C GLY A 234 -26.14 2.97 -22.61
N ASP A 235 -25.72 4.22 -22.54
CA ASP A 235 -24.32 4.60 -22.47
C ASP A 235 -23.93 4.65 -20.99
N GLY A 236 -23.13 3.68 -20.53
CA GLY A 236 -22.43 3.80 -19.24
C GLY A 236 -21.53 5.05 -19.23
N PRO A 237 -20.85 5.37 -18.12
CA PRO A 237 -20.01 6.56 -18.04
C PRO A 237 -18.74 6.39 -18.91
N VAL A 238 -18.87 6.52 -20.23
CA VAL A 238 -17.75 6.44 -21.17
C VAL A 238 -16.90 7.68 -21.01
N SER A 239 -15.78 7.54 -20.30
CA SER A 239 -14.80 8.61 -20.21
C SER A 239 -14.18 8.85 -21.60
N THR A 240 -14.21 10.09 -22.07
CA THR A 240 -13.52 10.51 -23.29
C THR A 240 -12.05 10.79 -22.98
N SER A 241 -11.15 10.10 -23.69
CA SER A 241 -9.71 10.35 -23.65
C SER A 241 -9.37 11.73 -24.22
N LEU A 242 -8.53 12.49 -23.51
CA LEU A 242 -8.05 13.82 -23.90
C LEU A 242 -6.56 13.77 -24.28
N PRO A 243 -6.09 14.60 -25.23
CA PRO A 243 -4.67 14.67 -25.55
C PRO A 243 -3.86 15.15 -24.34
N THR A 244 -2.69 14.55 -24.15
CA THR A 244 -1.76 14.99 -23.09
C THR A 244 -1.01 16.25 -23.52
N PRO A 245 -0.63 17.13 -22.59
CA PRO A 245 0.14 18.32 -22.88
C PRO A 245 1.62 17.99 -23.07
N PRO A 246 2.40 18.92 -23.64
CA PRO A 246 3.85 18.87 -23.55
C PRO A 246 4.32 18.84 -22.10
N THR A 247 5.36 18.07 -21.82
CA THR A 247 5.95 17.93 -20.48
C THR A 247 7.44 18.22 -20.46
N GLU A 248 7.93 18.62 -19.28
CA GLU A 248 9.35 18.76 -19.02
C GLU A 248 9.84 17.53 -18.26
N ILE A 249 10.81 16.81 -18.83
CA ILE A 249 11.57 15.81 -18.09
C ILE A 249 12.91 16.41 -17.67
N VAL A 250 13.36 16.08 -16.46
CA VAL A 250 14.57 16.66 -15.87
C VAL A 250 15.45 15.55 -15.34
N ARG A 251 16.70 15.51 -15.81
CA ARG A 251 17.76 14.69 -15.21
C ARG A 251 18.41 15.46 -14.09
N VAL A 252 18.48 14.86 -12.91
CA VAL A 252 19.08 15.40 -11.69
C VAL A 252 20.30 14.54 -11.32
N THR A 253 21.48 15.15 -11.31
CA THR A 253 22.71 14.45 -10.89
C THR A 253 22.90 14.50 -9.37
N PRO A 254 23.78 13.67 -8.78
CA PRO A 254 24.14 13.77 -7.36
C PRO A 254 24.71 15.14 -6.93
N ALA A 255 25.11 15.97 -7.89
CA ALA A 255 25.57 17.34 -7.64
C ALA A 255 24.44 18.39 -7.73
N ASP A 256 23.18 17.97 -7.89
CA ASP A 256 22.01 18.80 -8.20
C ASP A 256 22.19 19.63 -9.49
N GLU A 257 22.96 19.09 -10.44
CA GLU A 257 23.00 19.63 -11.78
C GLU A 257 21.77 19.10 -12.54
N ARG A 258 21.05 20.01 -13.20
CA ARG A 258 19.77 19.72 -13.86
C ARG A 258 19.88 19.88 -15.38
N THR A 259 19.51 18.84 -16.10
CA THR A 259 19.36 18.86 -17.57
C THR A 259 17.89 18.67 -17.91
N THR A 260 17.29 19.65 -18.57
CA THR A 260 15.86 19.62 -18.95
C THR A 260 15.70 19.27 -20.42
N VAL A 261 14.73 18.41 -20.71
CA VAL A 261 14.27 18.09 -22.06
C VAL A 261 12.77 18.35 -22.14
N GLN A 262 12.35 19.11 -23.14
CA GLN A 262 10.93 19.31 -23.46
C GLN A 262 10.46 18.18 -24.37
N VAL A 263 9.35 17.55 -24.04
CA VAL A 263 8.70 16.53 -24.86
C VAL A 263 7.27 16.98 -25.16
N ASP A 264 6.78 16.75 -26.37
CA ASP A 264 5.47 17.20 -26.84
C ASP A 264 4.27 16.46 -26.22
N HIS A 265 4.53 15.40 -25.45
CA HIS A 265 3.55 14.62 -24.70
C HIS A 265 3.97 14.38 -23.25
N LEU A 266 3.06 13.80 -22.46
CA LEU A 266 3.37 13.21 -21.16
C LEU A 266 4.35 12.04 -21.31
N VAL A 267 5.46 12.10 -20.58
CA VAL A 267 6.45 11.01 -20.46
C VAL A 267 6.38 10.42 -19.06
N ASP A 268 6.26 9.11 -18.97
CA ASP A 268 6.18 8.38 -17.69
C ASP A 268 7.36 7.44 -17.45
N ALA A 269 8.16 7.15 -18.48
CA ALA A 269 9.39 6.38 -18.33
C ALA A 269 10.53 6.88 -19.24
N VAL A 270 11.76 6.84 -18.70
CA VAL A 270 13.01 7.18 -19.40
C VAL A 270 14.07 6.13 -19.08
N SER A 271 14.71 5.58 -20.11
CA SER A 271 15.93 4.78 -19.96
C SER A 271 16.99 5.24 -20.95
N ILE A 272 18.27 5.17 -20.53
CA ILE A 272 19.41 5.49 -21.40
C ILE A 272 20.42 4.37 -21.34
N GLU A 273 20.62 3.70 -22.47
CA GLU A 273 21.55 2.59 -22.63
C GLU A 273 22.35 2.75 -23.92
N ASP A 274 23.67 2.57 -23.85
CA ASP A 274 24.56 2.57 -25.03
C ASP A 274 24.38 3.78 -25.97
N GLY A 275 24.13 4.97 -25.39
CA GLY A 275 23.92 6.22 -26.15
C GLY A 275 22.56 6.32 -26.84
N ARG A 276 21.60 5.47 -26.48
CA ARG A 276 20.19 5.55 -26.90
C ARG A 276 19.32 5.91 -25.70
N MET A 277 18.44 6.87 -25.91
CA MET A 277 17.42 7.27 -24.94
C MET A 277 16.08 6.72 -25.40
N THR A 278 15.47 5.86 -24.60
CA THR A 278 14.12 5.37 -24.82
C THR A 278 13.18 6.17 -23.93
N LEU A 279 12.13 6.72 -24.54
CA LEU A 279 11.07 7.47 -23.87
C LEU A 279 9.76 6.73 -24.04
N ARG A 280 9.09 6.42 -22.93
CA ARG A 280 7.68 6.00 -22.94
C ARG A 280 6.80 7.23 -22.73
N PHE A 281 5.88 7.45 -23.65
CA PHE A 281 5.02 8.63 -23.67
C PHE A 281 3.56 8.26 -23.98
N HIS A 282 2.65 9.11 -23.52
CA HIS A 282 1.20 8.93 -23.68
C HIS A 282 0.66 10.03 -24.60
N PRO A 283 0.23 9.72 -25.85
CA PRO A 283 -0.35 10.73 -26.74
C PRO A 283 -1.65 11.34 -26.19
N ALA A 284 -2.41 10.55 -25.44
CA ALA A 284 -3.68 10.91 -24.83
C ALA A 284 -3.86 10.15 -23.50
N GLY A 285 -4.82 10.57 -22.68
CA GLY A 285 -5.21 9.83 -21.47
C GLY A 285 -5.86 8.48 -21.80
N PRO A 286 -6.19 7.67 -20.79
CA PRO A 286 -6.73 6.34 -21.02
C PRO A 286 -8.11 6.39 -21.67
N ARG A 287 -8.45 5.28 -22.33
CA ARG A 287 -9.78 5.04 -22.91
C ARG A 287 -10.44 3.86 -22.22
N GLN A 288 -11.76 3.91 -22.08
CA GLN A 288 -12.53 2.77 -21.63
C GLN A 288 -12.84 1.82 -22.79
N VAL A 289 -12.62 0.53 -22.59
CA VAL A 289 -13.01 -0.53 -23.51
C VAL A 289 -14.03 -1.44 -22.84
N GLU A 290 -15.05 -1.81 -23.60
CA GLU A 290 -16.01 -2.79 -23.12
C GLU A 290 -15.36 -4.18 -23.10
N VAL A 291 -15.40 -4.85 -21.95
CA VAL A 291 -14.95 -6.23 -21.77
C VAL A 291 -16.12 -7.12 -21.35
N PRO A 292 -16.21 -8.36 -21.87
CA PRO A 292 -17.27 -9.28 -21.48
C PRO A 292 -17.12 -9.67 -20.01
N PHE A 293 -18.19 -9.55 -19.22
CA PHE A 293 -18.21 -10.06 -17.86
C PHE A 293 -18.55 -11.57 -17.87
N GLY A 294 -17.51 -12.41 -17.94
CA GLY A 294 -17.61 -13.88 -17.94
C GLY A 294 -18.21 -14.49 -19.22
N GLU A 295 -18.21 -15.83 -19.31
CA GLU A 295 -18.69 -16.56 -20.51
C GLU A 295 -20.23 -16.59 -20.69
N ARG A 296 -21.03 -16.09 -19.73
CA ARG A 296 -22.49 -16.36 -19.68
C ARG A 296 -23.42 -15.24 -19.16
N GLY A 297 -23.00 -13.98 -19.09
CA GLY A 297 -23.85 -12.88 -18.57
C GLY A 297 -24.23 -11.80 -19.59
N PRO A 298 -25.38 -11.11 -19.45
CA PRO A 298 -25.75 -9.92 -20.24
C PRO A 298 -25.05 -8.62 -19.77
N TRP A 299 -24.09 -8.71 -18.84
CA TRP A 299 -23.49 -7.57 -18.16
C TRP A 299 -22.26 -7.05 -18.90
N ARG A 300 -22.18 -5.73 -19.05
CA ARG A 300 -21.04 -5.03 -19.65
C ARG A 300 -20.10 -4.59 -18.53
N SER A 301 -18.83 -4.96 -18.62
CA SER A 301 -17.78 -4.39 -17.79
C SER A 301 -16.91 -3.47 -18.65
N TRP A 302 -16.23 -2.53 -18.03
CA TRP A 302 -15.34 -1.58 -18.69
C TRP A 302 -13.94 -1.75 -18.14
N ASP A 303 -12.97 -1.84 -19.03
CA ASP A 303 -11.55 -1.86 -18.71
C ASP A 303 -10.89 -0.55 -19.15
N THR A 304 -9.84 -0.13 -18.45
CA THR A 304 -9.15 1.14 -18.68
C THR A 304 -7.83 0.88 -19.40
N VAL A 305 -7.75 1.26 -20.67
CA VAL A 305 -6.56 1.01 -21.51
C VAL A 305 -5.77 2.29 -21.71
N TYR A 306 -4.46 2.22 -21.44
CA TYR A 306 -3.50 3.28 -21.71
C TYR A 306 -2.80 3.02 -23.04
N ASP A 307 -2.91 3.92 -24.01
CA ASP A 307 -2.27 3.75 -25.33
C ASP A 307 -0.84 4.34 -25.31
N ALA A 308 0.02 3.83 -24.41
CA ALA A 308 1.41 4.26 -24.28
C ALA A 308 2.23 3.91 -25.53
N ARG A 309 3.24 4.73 -25.85
CA ARG A 309 4.15 4.53 -26.98
C ARG A 309 5.59 4.72 -26.55
N GLU A 310 6.50 4.03 -27.22
CA GLU A 310 7.93 4.19 -27.02
C GLU A 310 8.58 4.81 -28.25
N VAL A 311 9.56 5.67 -27.99
CA VAL A 311 10.43 6.26 -29.00
C VAL A 311 11.88 6.15 -28.58
N VAL A 312 12.74 5.79 -29.53
CA VAL A 312 14.19 5.65 -29.31
C VAL A 312 14.94 6.76 -30.02
N ILE A 313 15.78 7.48 -29.27
CA ILE A 313 16.51 8.66 -29.71
C ILE A 313 18.01 8.41 -29.56
N ASP A 314 18.79 8.68 -30.61
CA ASP A 314 20.25 8.64 -30.54
C ASP A 314 20.75 9.88 -29.78
N VAL A 315 21.34 9.67 -28.61
CA VAL A 315 21.89 10.69 -27.73
C VAL A 315 23.41 10.56 -27.57
N ALA A 316 24.09 9.81 -28.46
CA ALA A 316 25.54 9.63 -28.41
C ALA A 316 26.32 10.96 -28.55
N ALA A 317 25.72 11.96 -29.20
CA ALA A 317 26.28 13.31 -29.32
C ALA A 317 25.90 14.26 -28.18
N GLY A 318 25.09 13.80 -27.23
CA GLY A 318 24.52 14.58 -26.13
C GLY A 318 22.99 14.51 -26.10
N ILE A 319 22.43 14.81 -24.93
CA ILE A 319 20.97 14.84 -24.70
C ILE A 319 20.37 16.08 -25.39
N PRO A 320 19.31 15.92 -26.21
CA PRO A 320 18.63 17.04 -26.85
C PRO A 320 17.85 17.88 -25.82
N SER A 321 17.65 19.17 -26.09
CA SER A 321 16.82 20.03 -25.24
C SER A 321 15.32 19.95 -25.55
N VAL A 322 14.97 19.42 -26.72
CA VAL A 322 13.58 19.27 -27.21
C VAL A 322 13.49 17.97 -27.99
N VAL A 323 12.41 17.22 -27.75
CA VAL A 323 12.01 16.03 -28.49
C VAL A 323 10.59 16.27 -29.02
N VAL A 324 10.43 16.11 -30.33
CA VAL A 324 9.12 16.08 -30.98
C VAL A 324 8.88 14.63 -31.37
N THR A 325 8.04 13.91 -30.64
CA THR A 325 7.88 12.47 -30.82
C THR A 325 7.40 12.09 -32.22
N GLU A 326 6.65 12.95 -32.90
CA GLU A 326 6.19 12.74 -34.28
C GLU A 326 7.35 12.69 -35.31
N ASP A 327 8.51 13.27 -35.00
CA ASP A 327 9.68 13.26 -35.88
C ASP A 327 10.45 11.93 -35.83
N HIS A 328 10.04 11.01 -34.96
CA HIS A 328 10.68 9.74 -34.71
C HIS A 328 9.71 8.57 -34.96
N ALA A 329 10.27 7.41 -35.32
CA ALA A 329 9.49 6.19 -35.33
C ALA A 329 9.15 5.81 -33.88
N SER A 330 7.86 5.75 -33.55
CA SER A 330 7.37 5.23 -32.29
C SER A 330 6.63 3.92 -32.50
N GLU A 331 6.69 3.04 -31.51
CA GLU A 331 5.96 1.79 -31.45
C GLU A 331 5.03 1.79 -30.23
N PRO A 332 3.91 1.06 -30.22
CA PRO A 332 3.16 0.84 -28.98
C PRO A 332 4.12 0.33 -27.91
N ALA A 333 4.05 0.91 -26.71
CA ALA A 333 4.79 0.36 -25.59
C ALA A 333 4.28 -1.07 -25.39
N ALA A 334 5.19 -1.99 -25.06
CA ALA A 334 4.75 -3.24 -24.50
C ALA A 334 4.12 -2.91 -23.15
N ASP A 335 2.79 -2.88 -23.09
CA ASP A 335 2.14 -3.03 -21.80
C ASP A 335 2.48 -4.45 -21.34
N GLU A 336 3.42 -4.55 -20.40
CA GLU A 336 3.74 -5.83 -19.76
C GLU A 336 2.49 -6.43 -19.09
N ASP A 337 1.46 -5.59 -18.86
CA ASP A 337 0.23 -5.93 -18.18
C ASP A 337 -1.04 -5.97 -19.07
N ALA A 338 -1.03 -5.42 -20.29
CA ALA A 338 -2.27 -5.31 -21.07
C ALA A 338 -2.61 -6.63 -21.77
N GLY A 339 -3.62 -7.30 -21.24
CA GLY A 339 -4.08 -8.60 -21.71
C GLY A 339 -3.24 -9.76 -21.19
N ALA A 340 -2.31 -9.52 -20.26
CA ALA A 340 -1.77 -10.56 -19.41
C ALA A 340 -2.92 -11.14 -18.59
N ASP A 341 -2.98 -12.47 -18.48
CA ASP A 341 -3.90 -13.10 -17.54
C ASP A 341 -3.58 -12.56 -16.13
N LEU A 342 -4.60 -12.37 -15.28
CA LEU A 342 -4.36 -11.97 -13.89
C LEU A 342 -3.40 -12.95 -13.20
N GLU A 343 -3.45 -14.23 -13.59
CA GLU A 343 -2.49 -15.26 -13.16
C GLU A 343 -1.05 -14.97 -13.62
N GLU A 344 -0.85 -14.45 -14.83
CA GLU A 344 0.49 -14.07 -15.34
C GLU A 344 1.03 -12.83 -14.62
N LEU A 345 0.18 -11.84 -14.37
CA LEU A 345 0.52 -10.65 -13.59
C LEU A 345 0.91 -10.99 -12.15
N GLU A 346 0.13 -11.83 -11.49
CA GLU A 346 0.41 -12.30 -10.14
C GLU A 346 1.77 -13.01 -10.07
N VAL A 347 2.12 -13.81 -11.10
CA VAL A 347 3.43 -14.47 -11.18
C VAL A 347 4.57 -13.46 -11.29
N VAL A 348 4.43 -12.41 -12.09
CA VAL A 348 5.46 -11.36 -12.24
C VAL A 348 5.63 -10.60 -10.92
N TRP A 349 4.53 -10.11 -10.35
CA TRP A 349 4.54 -9.35 -9.09
C TRP A 349 5.10 -10.18 -7.93
N SER A 350 4.69 -11.45 -7.83
CA SER A 350 5.20 -12.38 -6.83
C SER A 350 6.70 -12.64 -7.01
N ALA A 351 7.20 -12.73 -8.25
CA ALA A 351 8.62 -12.93 -8.51
C ALA A 351 9.45 -11.70 -8.13
N GLU A 352 8.96 -10.48 -8.39
CA GLU A 352 9.62 -9.24 -8.00
C GLU A 352 9.67 -9.06 -6.48
N ASP A 353 8.54 -9.29 -5.79
CA ASP A 353 8.51 -9.26 -4.33
C ASP A 353 9.44 -10.34 -3.76
N ALA A 354 9.37 -11.59 -4.24
CA ALA A 354 10.27 -12.66 -3.79
C ALA A 354 11.75 -12.30 -4.01
N ALA A 355 12.09 -11.63 -5.12
CA ALA A 355 13.45 -11.15 -5.37
C ALA A 355 13.86 -10.03 -4.40
N LEU A 356 12.96 -9.10 -4.08
CA LEU A 356 13.19 -8.06 -3.07
C LEU A 356 13.37 -8.66 -1.68
N GLN A 357 12.47 -9.55 -1.25
CA GLN A 357 12.56 -10.26 0.02
C GLN A 357 13.87 -11.07 0.11
N ALA A 358 14.28 -11.74 -0.97
CA ALA A 358 15.55 -12.47 -1.01
C ALA A 358 16.78 -11.56 -0.84
N ARG A 359 16.74 -10.33 -1.37
CA ARG A 359 17.81 -9.33 -1.17
C ARG A 359 17.83 -8.78 0.25
N ARG A 360 16.67 -8.58 0.88
CA ARG A 360 16.51 -8.03 2.24
C ARG A 360 16.84 -9.06 3.33
N ALA A 361 16.42 -10.30 3.15
CA ALA A 361 16.48 -11.37 4.16
C ALA A 361 17.85 -11.53 4.88
N PRO A 362 19.01 -11.45 4.22
CA PRO A 362 20.31 -11.56 4.90
C PRO A 362 20.66 -10.41 5.85
N TRP A 363 19.89 -9.32 5.82
CA TRP A 363 20.16 -8.07 6.55
C TRP A 363 19.16 -7.78 7.67
N ILE A 364 17.97 -8.38 7.62
CA ILE A 364 16.93 -8.23 8.65
C ILE A 364 17.50 -8.65 10.00
N GLY A 365 17.42 -7.77 11.00
CA GLY A 365 17.87 -8.05 12.36
C GLY A 365 19.39 -8.26 12.51
N ARG A 366 20.19 -7.90 11.49
CA ARG A 366 21.65 -8.12 11.51
C ARG A 366 22.44 -6.90 11.98
N LEU A 367 21.95 -5.70 11.66
CA LEU A 367 22.68 -4.45 11.85
C LEU A 367 22.01 -3.63 12.94
N ASP A 368 22.74 -3.30 14.01
CA ASP A 368 22.23 -2.55 15.17
C ASP A 368 22.53 -1.04 15.01
N LEU A 369 21.49 -0.23 15.08
CA LEU A 369 21.52 1.23 15.01
C LEU A 369 21.72 1.90 16.37
N THR A 370 21.80 1.13 17.46
CA THR A 370 22.03 1.65 18.81
C THR A 370 23.28 2.54 18.87
N GLY A 371 23.07 3.82 19.14
CA GLY A 371 24.15 4.81 19.26
C GLY A 371 24.71 5.33 17.95
N VAL A 372 24.08 5.03 16.81
CA VAL A 372 24.46 5.58 15.50
C VAL A 372 24.01 7.03 15.40
N SER A 373 24.98 7.95 15.45
CA SER A 373 24.74 9.38 15.34
C SER A 373 24.12 9.73 13.98
N GLY A 374 22.94 10.35 13.99
CA GLY A 374 22.24 10.77 12.77
C GLY A 374 21.36 9.69 12.14
N ALA A 375 21.12 8.57 12.83
CA ALA A 375 20.16 7.54 12.40
C ALA A 375 18.69 7.90 12.67
N SER A 376 18.41 9.10 13.18
CA SER A 376 17.06 9.61 13.39
C SER A 376 16.95 10.99 12.73
N TRP A 377 15.77 11.28 12.21
CA TRP A 377 15.48 12.58 11.60
C TRP A 377 15.65 13.73 12.61
N GLN A 378 16.19 14.85 12.14
CA GLN A 378 16.30 16.08 12.94
C GLN A 378 15.14 17.03 12.60
N THR A 379 13.95 16.61 12.96
CA THR A 379 12.74 17.41 12.76
C THR A 379 12.46 18.25 14.01
N PRO A 380 12.18 19.55 13.88
CA PRO A 380 11.79 20.35 15.04
C PRO A 380 10.48 19.83 15.63
N GLU A 381 10.38 19.86 16.96
CA GLU A 381 9.12 19.57 17.64
C GLU A 381 8.03 20.53 17.12
N PRO A 382 6.87 20.01 16.69
CA PRO A 382 5.76 20.83 16.24
C PRO A 382 5.24 21.67 17.41
N ASP A 383 4.56 22.77 17.08
CA ASP A 383 3.91 23.56 18.12
C ASP A 383 2.82 22.73 18.85
N PRO A 384 2.52 23.03 20.14
CA PRO A 384 1.54 22.27 20.91
C PRO A 384 0.14 22.22 20.29
N GLU A 385 -0.26 23.24 19.53
CA GLU A 385 -1.57 23.29 18.87
C GLU A 385 -1.64 22.26 17.73
N THR A 386 -0.53 22.08 17.00
CA THR A 386 -0.39 21.04 15.98
C THR A 386 -0.44 19.65 16.61
N VAL A 387 0.24 19.43 17.73
CA VAL A 387 0.14 18.14 18.45
C VAL A 387 -1.30 17.85 18.88
N GLU A 388 -1.96 18.83 19.49
CA GLU A 388 -3.34 18.70 19.94
C GLU A 388 -4.30 18.42 18.77
N ARG A 389 -4.12 19.13 17.65
CA ARG A 389 -4.93 18.96 16.44
C ARG A 389 -4.76 17.57 15.82
N SER A 390 -3.53 17.07 15.70
CA SER A 390 -3.27 15.73 15.15
C SER A 390 -3.84 14.63 16.04
N VAL A 391 -3.71 14.77 17.37
CA VAL A 391 -4.35 13.86 18.33
C VAL A 391 -5.88 13.92 18.22
N ALA A 392 -6.45 15.13 18.11
CA ALA A 392 -7.88 15.33 17.97
C ALA A 392 -8.43 14.69 16.68
N ALA A 393 -7.73 14.79 15.56
CA ALA A 393 -8.13 14.19 14.29
C ALA A 393 -8.28 12.66 14.39
N VAL A 394 -7.31 11.96 15.01
CA VAL A 394 -7.41 10.51 15.23
C VAL A 394 -8.54 10.18 16.20
N ARG A 395 -8.71 10.98 17.28
CA ARG A 395 -9.80 10.80 18.23
C ARG A 395 -11.18 10.99 17.63
N GLU A 396 -11.32 11.95 16.71
CA GLU A 396 -12.57 12.26 16.02
C GLU A 396 -13.00 11.10 15.13
N GLN A 397 -12.08 10.44 14.43
CA GLN A 397 -12.41 9.25 13.64
C GLN A 397 -12.87 8.07 14.50
N LEU A 398 -12.32 7.94 15.71
CA LEU A 398 -12.73 6.93 16.67
C LEU A 398 -13.99 7.34 17.46
N ALA A 399 -14.40 8.61 17.37
CA ALA A 399 -15.62 9.10 17.98
C ALA A 399 -16.81 8.52 17.21
N GLY A 400 -17.78 7.99 17.93
CA GLY A 400 -18.95 7.36 17.31
C GLY A 400 -18.81 5.85 17.07
N LEU A 401 -17.66 5.21 17.37
CA LEU A 401 -17.55 3.75 17.24
C LEU A 401 -18.66 2.99 17.96
N SER A 402 -19.03 3.41 19.18
CA SER A 402 -20.14 2.81 19.94
C SER A 402 -21.52 3.32 19.57
N GLU A 403 -21.62 4.25 18.62
CA GLU A 403 -22.90 4.82 18.19
C GLU A 403 -23.59 3.86 17.22
N PRO A 404 -24.94 3.79 17.25
CA PRO A 404 -25.69 2.93 16.35
C PRO A 404 -25.44 3.28 14.87
N SER A 405 -25.26 2.26 14.03
CA SER A 405 -25.12 2.42 12.58
C SER A 405 -26.47 2.23 11.85
N ILE A 406 -26.46 2.52 10.57
CA ILE A 406 -27.59 2.31 9.67
C ILE A 406 -27.27 1.10 8.79
N MET A 407 -28.19 0.15 8.72
CA MET A 407 -28.09 -1.02 7.83
C MET A 407 -29.23 -0.99 6.83
N TRP A 408 -28.90 -1.16 5.55
CA TRP A 408 -29.85 -1.49 4.51
C TRP A 408 -29.90 -3.01 4.34
N SER A 409 -31.10 -3.57 4.23
CA SER A 409 -31.33 -5.00 4.03
C SER A 409 -31.89 -5.22 2.63
N ALA A 410 -31.17 -6.01 1.82
CA ALA A 410 -31.58 -6.33 0.45
C ALA A 410 -32.90 -7.13 0.38
N ASP A 411 -33.14 -8.01 1.35
CA ASP A 411 -34.30 -8.90 1.37
C ASP A 411 -35.61 -8.16 1.64
N THR A 412 -35.53 -7.08 2.42
CA THR A 412 -36.69 -6.28 2.82
C THR A 412 -36.76 -4.94 2.10
N ASP A 413 -35.68 -4.55 1.41
CA ASP A 413 -35.45 -3.22 0.83
C ASP A 413 -35.76 -2.09 1.84
N THR A 414 -35.34 -2.28 3.08
CA THR A 414 -35.55 -1.32 4.16
C THR A 414 -34.26 -0.91 4.82
N VAL A 415 -34.23 0.35 5.24
CA VAL A 415 -33.17 0.93 6.05
C VAL A 415 -33.58 0.85 7.52
N THR A 416 -32.73 0.27 8.36
CA THR A 416 -32.98 0.13 9.80
C THR A 416 -31.79 0.63 10.60
N ARG A 417 -32.03 0.96 11.87
CA ARG A 417 -30.99 1.30 12.82
C ARG A 417 -30.51 0.04 13.52
N VAL A 418 -29.20 -0.14 13.61
CA VAL A 418 -28.61 -1.30 14.30
C VAL A 418 -27.65 -0.87 15.39
N ARG A 419 -27.48 -1.74 16.40
CA ARG A 419 -26.53 -1.46 17.47
C ARG A 419 -25.12 -1.59 16.91
N SER A 420 -24.23 -0.73 17.40
CA SER A 420 -22.82 -0.89 17.16
C SER A 420 -22.31 -2.25 17.65
N ASP A 421 -21.37 -2.81 16.90
CA ASP A 421 -20.57 -3.95 17.32
C ASP A 421 -19.55 -3.60 18.42
N TYR A 422 -19.36 -2.31 18.69
CA TYR A 422 -18.50 -1.78 19.75
C TYR A 422 -19.30 -1.39 20.97
N ARG A 423 -18.74 -1.71 22.14
CA ARG A 423 -19.18 -1.12 23.41
C ARG A 423 -18.02 -0.82 24.34
N SER A 424 -18.30 -0.08 25.40
CA SER A 424 -17.30 0.30 26.40
C SER A 424 -16.06 0.97 25.78
N VAL A 425 -16.22 1.74 24.70
CA VAL A 425 -15.12 2.39 23.99
C VAL A 425 -14.46 3.45 24.88
N GLN A 426 -13.14 3.39 25.01
CA GLN A 426 -12.30 4.35 25.72
C GLN A 426 -11.15 4.75 24.81
N VAL A 427 -10.87 6.05 24.73
CA VAL A 427 -9.79 6.59 23.90
C VAL A 427 -8.87 7.44 24.76
N ASP A 428 -7.69 6.91 25.01
CA ASP A 428 -6.65 7.54 25.82
C ASP A 428 -5.50 8.03 24.92
N VAL A 429 -4.68 8.95 25.43
CA VAL A 429 -3.45 9.39 24.77
C VAL A 429 -2.29 9.04 25.67
N GLU A 430 -1.35 8.28 25.13
CA GLU A 430 -0.15 7.84 25.81
C GLU A 430 1.10 8.50 25.21
N ARG A 431 2.17 8.56 26.02
CA ARG A 431 3.49 9.10 25.67
C ARG A 431 3.44 10.59 25.27
N SER A 432 4.51 11.07 24.66
CA SER A 432 4.69 12.45 24.22
C SER A 432 5.40 12.44 22.88
N TRP A 433 5.31 13.54 22.14
CA TRP A 433 5.90 13.64 20.80
C TRP A 433 7.41 13.27 20.83
N PRO A 434 7.92 12.58 19.80
CA PRO A 434 7.22 12.06 18.61
C PRO A 434 6.45 10.75 18.84
N ASP A 435 6.64 10.09 19.98
CA ASP A 435 6.06 8.78 20.29
C ASP A 435 4.58 8.81 20.71
N THR A 436 3.87 9.91 20.45
CA THR A 436 2.46 10.07 20.84
C THR A 436 1.60 8.96 20.24
N GLU A 437 0.88 8.25 21.11
CA GLU A 437 -0.03 7.17 20.73
C GLU A 437 -1.45 7.50 21.17
N VAL A 438 -2.42 7.36 20.26
CA VAL A 438 -3.84 7.31 20.61
C VAL A 438 -4.20 5.84 20.82
N VAL A 439 -4.63 5.50 22.02
CA VAL A 439 -4.94 4.13 22.43
C VAL A 439 -6.44 3.99 22.55
N VAL A 440 -7.03 3.16 21.70
CA VAL A 440 -8.46 2.84 21.74
C VAL A 440 -8.63 1.47 22.37
N SER A 441 -9.54 1.39 23.34
CA SER A 441 -9.88 0.14 24.01
C SER A 441 -11.39 -0.04 24.08
N PHE A 442 -11.87 -1.22 23.73
CA PHE A 442 -13.29 -1.47 23.50
C PHE A 442 -13.62 -2.95 23.66
N GLU A 443 -14.90 -3.26 23.74
CA GLU A 443 -15.42 -4.62 23.65
C GLU A 443 -16.10 -4.77 22.30
N HIS A 444 -15.92 -5.91 21.62
CA HIS A 444 -16.47 -6.17 20.29
C HIS A 444 -17.39 -7.40 20.28
N THR A 445 -18.41 -7.44 19.42
CA THR A 445 -19.32 -8.59 19.27
C THR A 445 -18.58 -9.84 18.77
N ALA A 446 -17.66 -9.69 17.81
CA ALA A 446 -16.85 -10.77 17.24
C ALA A 446 -15.85 -11.41 18.24
N VAL A 447 -15.50 -10.71 19.33
CA VAL A 447 -14.57 -11.23 20.35
C VAL A 447 -15.22 -11.22 21.73
N PRO A 448 -16.12 -12.19 22.03
CA PRO A 448 -16.86 -12.22 23.28
C PRO A 448 -15.97 -12.25 24.52
N PHE A 449 -16.38 -11.61 25.61
CA PHE A 449 -15.75 -11.69 26.93
C PHE A 449 -14.31 -11.17 27.06
N LEU A 450 -13.81 -10.47 26.03
CA LEU A 450 -12.53 -9.77 26.09
C LEU A 450 -12.70 -8.30 25.78
N ARG A 451 -11.73 -7.52 26.27
CA ARG A 451 -11.54 -6.14 25.86
C ARG A 451 -10.37 -6.10 24.88
N LEU A 452 -10.56 -5.50 23.72
CA LEU A 452 -9.51 -5.26 22.74
C LEU A 452 -8.84 -3.90 23.01
N ARG A 453 -7.58 -3.77 22.60
CA ARG A 453 -6.82 -2.52 22.66
C ARG A 453 -5.95 -2.38 21.42
N ARG A 454 -6.14 -1.28 20.69
CA ARG A 454 -5.34 -0.89 19.53
C ARG A 454 -4.59 0.40 19.82
N ARG A 455 -3.35 0.52 19.32
CA ARG A 455 -2.53 1.73 19.43
C ARG A 455 -2.29 2.33 18.06
N HIS A 456 -2.64 3.59 17.90
CA HIS A 456 -2.39 4.36 16.70
C HIS A 456 -1.28 5.38 16.98
N ARG A 457 -0.14 5.23 16.32
CA ARG A 457 0.87 6.30 16.29
C ARG A 457 0.30 7.53 15.60
N VAL A 458 0.49 8.69 16.21
CA VAL A 458 0.05 9.99 15.67
C VAL A 458 1.11 10.59 14.74
N PHE A 459 2.39 10.30 15.00
CA PHE A 459 3.50 10.81 14.20
C PHE A 459 4.39 9.68 13.68
N ASP A 460 4.97 9.89 12.49
CA ASP A 460 5.94 9.00 11.88
C ASP A 460 7.31 9.09 12.58
N ASP A 461 8.31 8.34 12.11
CA ASP A 461 9.67 8.36 12.67
C ASP A 461 10.40 9.69 12.44
N ALA A 462 9.89 10.52 11.52
CA ALA A 462 10.33 11.89 11.32
C ALA A 462 9.57 12.89 12.19
N GLY A 463 8.55 12.48 12.95
CA GLY A 463 7.76 13.37 13.79
C GLY A 463 6.72 14.19 13.03
N TYR A 464 6.42 13.85 11.77
CA TYR A 464 5.32 14.44 10.99
C TYR A 464 3.99 13.75 11.34
N PRO A 465 2.86 14.48 11.32
CA PRO A 465 1.54 13.89 11.55
C PRO A 465 1.21 12.85 10.49
N ILE A 466 0.89 11.62 10.91
CA ILE A 466 0.42 10.56 10.02
C ILE A 466 -1.01 10.90 9.61
N ASP A 467 -1.28 10.97 8.31
CA ASP A 467 -2.65 11.01 7.84
C ASP A 467 -3.26 9.62 8.06
N ARG A 468 -4.32 9.59 8.84
CA ARG A 468 -4.93 8.38 9.36
C ARG A 468 -6.32 8.25 8.78
N GLN A 469 -6.51 8.55 7.50
CA GLN A 469 -7.80 8.32 6.86
C GLN A 469 -8.18 6.85 7.06
N TYR A 470 -9.45 6.59 7.36
CA TYR A 470 -9.97 5.23 7.52
C TYR A 470 -9.41 4.42 8.72
N VAL A 471 -9.05 5.07 9.84
CA VAL A 471 -8.66 4.35 11.08
C VAL A 471 -9.67 3.28 11.47
N THR A 472 -10.96 3.60 11.35
CA THR A 472 -12.05 2.69 11.69
C THR A 472 -12.13 1.51 10.72
N VAL A 473 -11.85 1.71 9.42
CA VAL A 473 -11.83 0.63 8.43
C VAL A 473 -10.69 -0.35 8.73
N HIS A 474 -9.48 0.14 8.98
CA HIS A 474 -8.36 -0.72 9.34
C HIS A 474 -8.61 -1.47 10.66
N LEU A 475 -9.28 -0.83 11.63
CA LEU A 475 -9.68 -1.49 12.86
C LEU A 475 -10.71 -2.61 12.62
N GLU A 476 -11.69 -2.38 11.76
CA GLU A 476 -12.66 -3.40 11.35
C GLU A 476 -11.99 -4.54 10.59
N GLU A 477 -11.04 -4.25 9.70
CA GLU A 477 -10.30 -5.24 8.93
C GLU A 477 -9.43 -6.12 9.84
N ASP A 478 -8.73 -5.53 10.81
CA ASP A 478 -7.97 -6.25 11.84
C ASP A 478 -8.88 -7.24 12.61
N ILE A 479 -10.15 -6.87 12.84
CA ILE A 479 -11.13 -7.71 13.56
C ILE A 479 -11.75 -8.76 12.64
N ALA A 480 -12.14 -8.38 11.43
CA ALA A 480 -12.89 -9.20 10.48
C ALA A 480 -12.03 -10.29 9.84
N THR A 481 -10.75 -10.00 9.55
CA THR A 481 -9.82 -10.97 8.96
C THR A 481 -9.38 -12.06 9.94
N GLY A 482 -9.71 -11.93 11.22
CA GLY A 482 -9.48 -12.98 12.22
C GLY A 482 -8.03 -13.14 12.65
N HIS A 483 -7.09 -12.33 12.15
CA HIS A 483 -5.67 -12.30 12.56
C HIS A 483 -5.46 -11.68 13.96
N ILE A 484 -6.37 -11.98 14.88
CA ILE A 484 -6.32 -11.52 16.26
C ILE A 484 -5.46 -12.50 17.05
N ALA A 485 -4.49 -11.99 17.81
CA ALA A 485 -3.65 -12.83 18.66
C ALA A 485 -4.49 -13.74 19.58
N SER A 486 -3.99 -14.95 19.85
CA SER A 486 -4.69 -15.91 20.71
C SER A 486 -5.15 -15.25 22.02
N ARG A 487 -6.35 -15.60 22.47
CA ARG A 487 -7.00 -15.06 23.67
C ARG A 487 -6.16 -15.26 24.94
N ARG A 488 -5.24 -16.24 24.93
CA ARG A 488 -4.25 -16.47 26.00
C ARG A 488 -3.18 -15.39 26.12
N ALA A 489 -2.97 -14.59 25.08
CA ALA A 489 -2.07 -13.44 25.09
C ALA A 489 -2.65 -12.25 25.86
N ALA A 490 -3.96 -12.28 26.20
CA ALA A 490 -4.59 -11.21 26.94
C ALA A 490 -3.96 -11.03 28.34
N VAL A 491 -3.60 -9.80 28.67
CA VAL A 491 -3.07 -9.41 29.98
C VAL A 491 -4.15 -8.65 30.73
N ASP A 492 -4.50 -9.11 31.93
CA ASP A 492 -5.56 -8.54 32.77
C ASP A 492 -6.92 -8.40 32.04
N GLY A 493 -7.22 -9.33 31.11
CA GLY A 493 -8.45 -9.34 30.33
C GLY A 493 -8.47 -8.38 29.13
N VAL A 494 -7.34 -7.75 28.81
CA VAL A 494 -7.15 -6.89 27.64
C VAL A 494 -6.25 -7.59 26.64
N LEU A 495 -6.72 -7.71 25.40
CA LEU A 495 -5.97 -8.25 24.27
C LEU A 495 -5.50 -7.10 23.38
N ASP A 496 -4.18 -7.00 23.18
CA ASP A 496 -3.60 -6.05 22.24
C ASP A 496 -3.75 -6.58 20.82
N ILE A 497 -4.23 -5.73 19.91
CA ILE A 497 -4.39 -6.00 18.48
C ILE A 497 -3.59 -5.02 17.63
#